data_AF-A0AAD9IDK3-F1
#
_entry.id   AF-A0AAD9IDK3-F1
#
_cell.length_a   1.000
_cell.length_b   1.000
_cell.length_c   1.000
_cell.angle_alpha   90.00
_cell.angle_beta   90.00
_cell.angle_gamma   90.00
#
_symmetry.space_group_name_H-M   'P 1'
#
loop_
_entity.id
_entity.type
_entity.pdbx_description
1 polymer ?
#
loop_
_entity_poly.entity_id
_entity_poly.type
_entity_poly.pdbx_seq_one_letter_code
_entity_poly.pdbx_strand_id
1 'polypeptide(L)'
;MRGKSEAEAQACVLAHFTKADRDRDSRLSYEEFEVFYALITKPSLRVVLARSIPEEIKQLYGLFSAVSTNTGRQGVTNTQFVKLIRTCQGLETTEVTALDIIFAKAKAQGERVLNFDEFVEALDQVADKADVDVETVIQKLIAAHNSLREVYEQFSAFGRSRSVTPEEKAGLRQISDQGRSLDGTRFAKLCRDAGLVGSGKSKPSASAVELAFAKVKPKMARRITFKEFVTALKLLAQGVNVPEDEFLEKVAACSAPSLNGITTPENSLNYPLQNALV
;
A
#
# COMPACT_ATOMS: atom_id res chain seq x y z
N MET A 1 1.93 -34.17 -20.31
CA MET A 1 3.10 -35.06 -20.51
C MET A 1 3.46 -35.24 -22.00
N ARG A 2 3.16 -34.31 -22.91
CA ARG A 2 3.57 -34.47 -24.33
C ARG A 2 5.06 -34.16 -24.47
N GLY A 3 5.82 -35.09 -25.05
CA GLY A 3 7.24 -34.92 -25.37
C GLY A 3 8.25 -35.31 -24.29
N LYS A 4 7.81 -35.84 -23.14
CA LYS A 4 8.71 -36.40 -22.12
C LYS A 4 8.89 -37.91 -22.33
N SER A 5 10.09 -38.41 -22.04
CA SER A 5 10.34 -39.86 -21.98
C SER A 5 9.58 -40.50 -20.82
N GLU A 6 9.39 -41.82 -20.89
CA GLU A 6 8.69 -42.58 -19.85
C GLU A 6 9.36 -42.45 -18.48
N ALA A 7 10.70 -42.47 -18.45
CA ALA A 7 11.47 -42.27 -17.23
C ALA A 7 11.25 -40.87 -16.61
N GLU A 8 11.19 -39.83 -17.44
CA GLU A 8 10.92 -38.45 -16.97
C GLU A 8 9.48 -38.28 -16.50
N ALA A 9 8.53 -38.97 -17.13
CA ALA A 9 7.14 -38.98 -16.70
C ALA A 9 6.99 -39.68 -15.35
N GLN A 10 7.61 -40.84 -15.17
CA GLN A 10 7.62 -41.58 -13.90
C GLN A 10 8.29 -40.78 -12.79
N ALA A 11 9.45 -40.17 -13.04
CA ALA A 11 10.12 -39.33 -12.06
C ALA A 11 9.26 -38.12 -11.64
N CYS A 12 8.53 -37.52 -12.59
CA CYS A 12 7.63 -36.41 -12.32
C CYS A 12 6.44 -36.84 -11.46
N VAL A 13 5.83 -37.99 -11.77
CA VAL A 13 4.72 -38.54 -10.98
C VAL A 13 5.19 -38.90 -9.57
N LEU A 14 6.32 -39.57 -9.44
CA LEU A 14 6.87 -39.96 -8.15
C LEU A 14 7.19 -38.74 -7.29
N ALA A 15 7.81 -37.70 -7.87
CA ALA A 15 8.08 -36.45 -7.14
C ALA A 15 6.81 -35.74 -6.66
N HIS A 16 5.71 -35.84 -7.41
CA HIS A 16 4.41 -35.27 -7.02
C HIS A 16 3.72 -36.12 -5.96
N PHE A 17 3.76 -37.45 -6.12
CA PHE A 17 3.26 -38.41 -5.15
C PHE A 17 3.94 -38.23 -3.79
N THR A 18 5.29 -38.17 -3.75
CA THR A 18 6.05 -37.96 -2.50
C THR A 18 5.77 -36.61 -1.84
N LYS A 19 5.35 -35.60 -2.60
CA LYS A 19 4.92 -34.31 -2.03
C LYS A 19 3.51 -34.37 -1.44
N ALA A 20 2.66 -35.23 -1.98
CA ALA A 20 1.28 -35.40 -1.57
C ALA A 20 1.15 -36.35 -0.38
N ASP A 21 1.90 -37.46 -0.39
CA ASP A 21 2.00 -38.48 0.66
C ASP A 21 2.75 -37.93 1.89
N ARG A 22 1.99 -37.37 2.83
CA ARG A 22 2.51 -36.67 4.02
C ARG A 22 2.80 -37.65 5.15
N ASP A 23 2.00 -38.69 5.28
CA ASP A 23 2.17 -39.71 6.32
C ASP A 23 3.15 -40.83 5.91
N ARG A 24 3.58 -40.85 4.64
CA ARG A 24 4.52 -41.80 4.05
C ARG A 24 3.99 -43.23 4.04
N ASP A 25 2.68 -43.41 3.98
CA ASP A 25 2.06 -44.73 3.91
C ASP A 25 2.09 -45.32 2.48
N SER A 26 2.68 -44.59 1.53
CA SER A 26 2.75 -44.96 0.10
C SER A 26 1.37 -45.06 -0.56
N ARG A 27 0.37 -44.44 0.04
CA ARG A 27 -0.96 -44.20 -0.52
C ARG A 27 -1.21 -42.70 -0.51
N LEU A 28 -2.35 -42.33 -1.07
CA LEU A 28 -2.72 -40.93 -1.22
C LEU A 28 -4.18 -40.87 -0.77
N SER A 29 -4.38 -40.47 0.48
CA SER A 29 -5.71 -40.27 1.03
C SER A 29 -6.43 -39.13 0.31
N TYR A 30 -7.76 -39.04 0.48
CA TYR A 30 -8.53 -37.96 -0.10
C TYR A 30 -8.06 -36.58 0.39
N GLU A 31 -7.75 -36.47 1.70
CA GLU A 31 -7.27 -35.23 2.31
C GLU A 31 -5.89 -34.82 1.78
N GLU A 32 -4.97 -35.78 1.62
CA GLU A 32 -3.67 -35.54 0.99
C GLU A 32 -3.80 -35.14 -0.47
N PHE A 33 -4.69 -35.80 -1.21
CA PHE A 33 -4.98 -35.45 -2.60
C PHE A 33 -5.58 -34.06 -2.70
N GLU A 34 -6.54 -33.71 -1.84
CA GLU A 34 -7.20 -32.40 -1.82
C GLU A 34 -6.18 -31.28 -1.56
N VAL A 35 -5.34 -31.44 -0.54
CA VAL A 35 -4.28 -30.47 -0.21
C VAL A 35 -3.26 -30.36 -1.35
N PHE A 36 -2.83 -31.49 -1.91
CA PHE A 36 -1.90 -31.50 -3.04
C PHE A 36 -2.51 -30.90 -4.30
N TYR A 37 -3.75 -31.25 -4.63
CA TYR A 37 -4.48 -30.78 -5.80
C TYR A 37 -4.71 -29.27 -5.70
N ALA A 38 -5.12 -28.77 -4.53
CA ALA A 38 -5.21 -27.34 -4.26
C ALA A 38 -3.85 -26.67 -4.53
N LEU A 39 -2.74 -27.21 -4.02
CA LEU A 39 -1.40 -26.67 -4.22
C LEU A 39 -0.99 -26.59 -5.71
N ILE A 40 -1.24 -27.64 -6.51
CA ILE A 40 -0.84 -27.65 -7.93
C ILE A 40 -1.82 -26.93 -8.86
N THR A 41 -3.02 -26.63 -8.38
CA THR A 41 -4.03 -25.86 -9.13
C THR A 41 -4.12 -24.41 -8.68
N LYS A 42 -3.35 -23.99 -7.66
CA LYS A 42 -3.24 -22.58 -7.26
C LYS A 42 -2.93 -21.75 -8.52
N PRO A 43 -3.79 -20.79 -8.88
CA PRO A 43 -3.56 -19.97 -10.05
C PRO A 43 -2.39 -19.02 -9.79
N SER A 44 -1.47 -18.89 -10.75
CA SER A 44 -0.41 -17.90 -10.63
C SER A 44 -0.96 -16.48 -10.73
N LEU A 45 -0.24 -15.51 -10.15
CA LEU A 45 -0.62 -14.11 -10.16
C LEU A 45 -0.86 -13.61 -11.58
N ARG A 46 -0.02 -14.02 -12.54
CA ARG A 46 -0.16 -13.64 -13.95
C ARG A 46 -1.48 -14.14 -14.55
N VAL A 47 -1.90 -15.35 -14.20
CA VAL A 47 -3.16 -15.93 -14.67
C VAL A 47 -4.35 -15.21 -14.03
N VAL A 48 -4.26 -14.89 -12.74
CA VAL A 48 -5.29 -14.10 -12.06
C VAL A 48 -5.39 -12.72 -12.70
N LEU A 49 -4.29 -11.98 -12.81
CA LEU A 49 -4.27 -10.65 -13.43
C LEU A 49 -4.75 -10.66 -14.88
N ALA A 50 -4.49 -11.72 -15.66
CA ALA A 50 -4.99 -11.83 -17.02
C ALA A 50 -6.52 -12.03 -17.10
N ARG A 51 -7.14 -12.56 -16.04
CA ARG A 51 -8.59 -12.76 -15.92
C ARG A 51 -9.28 -11.61 -15.17
N SER A 52 -8.53 -10.91 -14.32
CA SER A 52 -8.93 -9.75 -13.55
C SER A 52 -9.37 -8.58 -14.42
N ILE A 53 -10.22 -7.74 -13.84
CA ILE A 53 -10.73 -6.52 -14.49
C ILE A 53 -9.56 -5.55 -14.66
N PRO A 54 -9.51 -4.70 -15.72
CA PRO A 54 -8.47 -3.70 -15.89
C PRO A 54 -8.20 -2.81 -14.66
N GLU A 55 -9.14 -2.73 -13.73
CA GLU A 55 -9.02 -1.89 -12.54
C GLU A 55 -8.09 -2.46 -11.47
N GLU A 56 -8.12 -3.76 -11.17
CA GLU A 56 -7.20 -4.39 -10.20
C GLU A 56 -5.75 -4.29 -10.69
N ILE A 57 -5.54 -4.52 -11.99
CA ILE A 57 -4.23 -4.37 -12.64
C ILE A 57 -3.75 -2.92 -12.55
N LYS A 58 -4.63 -1.93 -12.81
CA LYS A 58 -4.28 -0.50 -12.68
C LYS A 58 -3.94 -0.14 -11.23
N GLN A 59 -4.68 -0.65 -10.25
CA GLN A 59 -4.43 -0.37 -8.84
C GLN A 59 -3.09 -0.97 -8.40
N LEU A 60 -2.79 -2.21 -8.79
CA LEU A 60 -1.51 -2.85 -8.52
C LEU A 60 -0.34 -2.12 -9.21
N TYR A 61 -0.54 -1.67 -10.45
CA TYR A 61 0.44 -0.85 -11.15
C TYR A 61 0.63 0.53 -10.50
N GLY A 62 -0.45 1.14 -10.03
CA GLY A 62 -0.43 2.38 -9.26
C GLY A 62 0.39 2.25 -7.98
N LEU A 63 0.23 1.14 -7.26
CA LEU A 63 1.04 0.77 -6.10
C LEU A 63 2.51 0.62 -6.50
N PHE A 64 2.82 -0.20 -7.50
CA PHE A 64 4.18 -0.38 -8.02
C PHE A 64 4.83 0.97 -8.35
N SER A 65 4.11 1.84 -9.04
CA SER A 65 4.58 3.18 -9.43
C SER A 65 4.88 4.08 -8.24
N ALA A 66 4.07 3.98 -7.18
CA ALA A 66 4.23 4.75 -5.95
C ALA A 66 5.42 4.29 -5.12
N VAL A 67 5.69 2.98 -5.07
CA VAL A 67 6.85 2.45 -4.33
C VAL A 67 8.15 2.51 -5.11
N SER A 68 8.09 2.58 -6.44
CA SER A 68 9.26 2.60 -7.33
C SER A 68 10.14 3.85 -7.19
N THR A 69 11.45 3.66 -7.33
CA THR A 69 12.42 4.77 -7.43
C THR A 69 12.19 5.62 -8.69
N ASN A 70 12.52 6.91 -8.61
CA ASN A 70 12.44 7.87 -9.73
C ASN A 70 13.80 8.14 -10.40
N THR A 71 14.86 7.43 -10.01
CA THR A 71 16.22 7.64 -10.52
C THR A 71 16.44 6.83 -11.78
N GLY A 72 16.02 7.36 -12.93
CA GLY A 72 16.32 6.83 -14.27
C GLY A 72 15.36 5.75 -14.76
N ARG A 73 15.32 4.58 -14.11
CA ARG A 73 14.43 3.47 -14.48
C ARG A 73 13.41 3.23 -13.37
N GLN A 74 12.12 3.27 -13.70
CA GLN A 74 11.06 2.99 -12.74
C GLN A 74 11.14 1.53 -12.34
N GLY A 75 11.46 1.29 -11.06
CA GLY A 75 11.57 -0.05 -10.52
C GLY A 75 11.69 -0.05 -9.01
N VAL A 76 11.41 -1.22 -8.43
CA VAL A 76 11.36 -1.45 -6.98
C VAL A 76 12.67 -2.07 -6.53
N THR A 77 13.38 -1.42 -5.60
CA THR A 77 14.59 -1.98 -4.99
C THR A 77 14.25 -3.06 -3.96
N ASN A 78 15.23 -3.88 -3.57
CA ASN A 78 15.01 -4.92 -2.54
C ASN A 78 14.42 -4.31 -1.26
N THR A 79 15.00 -3.22 -0.75
CA THR A 79 14.50 -2.53 0.43
C THR A 79 13.05 -2.06 0.28
N GLN A 80 12.66 -1.58 -0.90
CA GLN A 80 11.28 -1.15 -1.15
C GLN A 80 10.32 -2.34 -1.24
N PHE A 81 10.75 -3.44 -1.87
CA PHE A 81 9.99 -4.67 -1.98
C PHE A 81 9.73 -5.28 -0.59
N VAL A 82 10.78 -5.47 0.22
CA VAL A 82 10.66 -6.01 1.58
C VAL A 82 9.71 -5.17 2.43
N LYS A 83 9.88 -3.83 2.43
CA LYS A 83 8.98 -2.92 3.15
C LYS A 83 7.54 -3.06 2.68
N LEU A 84 7.30 -3.12 1.37
CA LEU A 84 5.96 -3.28 0.84
C LEU A 84 5.29 -4.56 1.34
N ILE A 85 5.98 -5.70 1.31
CA ILE A 85 5.43 -6.95 1.84
C ILE A 85 5.15 -6.84 3.35
N ARG A 86 6.02 -6.15 4.10
CA ARG A 86 5.88 -5.95 5.55
C ARG A 86 4.71 -5.05 5.94
N THR A 87 4.31 -4.12 5.07
CA THR A 87 3.11 -3.30 5.31
C THR A 87 1.79 -4.06 5.17
N CYS A 88 1.81 -5.30 4.68
CA CYS A 88 0.60 -6.09 4.47
C CYS A 88 0.38 -7.09 5.62
N GLN A 89 -0.68 -6.87 6.40
CA GLN A 89 -1.06 -7.77 7.49
C GLN A 89 -1.21 -9.23 7.02
N GLY A 90 -0.66 -10.18 7.78
CA GLY A 90 -0.54 -11.59 7.46
C GLY A 90 0.56 -11.95 6.46
N LEU A 91 1.33 -10.99 5.92
CA LEU A 91 2.54 -11.27 5.12
C LEU A 91 3.83 -10.95 5.88
N GLU A 92 3.74 -10.23 7.01
CA GLU A 92 4.85 -9.89 7.90
C GLU A 92 5.56 -11.11 8.50
N THR A 93 4.94 -12.28 8.48
CA THR A 93 5.57 -13.52 8.95
C THR A 93 6.63 -14.05 7.98
N THR A 94 6.63 -13.58 6.73
CA THR A 94 7.60 -14.02 5.71
C THR A 94 9.01 -13.55 6.05
N GLU A 95 9.92 -14.48 6.33
CA GLU A 95 11.31 -14.17 6.72
C GLU A 95 12.01 -13.24 5.72
N VAL A 96 12.78 -12.26 6.24
CA VAL A 96 13.51 -11.29 5.40
C VAL A 96 14.46 -12.00 4.44
N THR A 97 15.18 -13.03 4.92
CA THR A 97 16.06 -13.85 4.07
C THR A 97 15.31 -14.51 2.91
N ALA A 98 14.06 -14.94 3.13
CA ALA A 98 13.25 -15.51 2.06
C ALA A 98 12.85 -14.44 1.03
N LEU A 99 12.49 -13.23 1.49
CA LEU A 99 12.18 -12.10 0.60
C LEU A 99 13.41 -11.66 -0.21
N ASP A 100 14.60 -11.66 0.39
CA ASP A 100 15.87 -11.38 -0.30
C ASP A 100 16.14 -12.40 -1.41
N ILE A 101 15.89 -13.70 -1.14
CA ILE A 101 16.03 -14.77 -2.13
C ILE A 101 15.02 -14.60 -3.26
N ILE A 102 13.75 -14.33 -2.94
CA ILE A 102 12.69 -14.10 -3.94
C ILE A 102 13.06 -12.92 -4.84
N PHE A 103 13.47 -11.79 -4.24
CA PHE A 103 13.91 -10.62 -4.99
C PHE A 103 15.10 -10.94 -5.92
N ALA A 104 16.10 -11.66 -5.41
CA ALA A 104 17.27 -12.03 -6.17
C ALA A 104 16.96 -12.99 -7.33
N LYS A 105 15.96 -13.87 -7.18
CA LYS A 105 15.47 -14.79 -8.21
C LYS A 105 14.62 -14.10 -9.27
N ALA A 106 13.78 -13.15 -8.87
CA ALA A 106 12.81 -12.51 -9.76
C ALA A 106 13.45 -11.44 -10.66
N LYS A 107 14.46 -10.72 -10.17
CA LYS A 107 15.14 -9.68 -10.96
C LYS A 107 16.03 -10.27 -12.05
N ALA A 108 16.15 -9.58 -13.18
CA ALA A 108 17.16 -9.92 -14.18
C ALA A 108 18.60 -9.85 -13.62
N GLN A 109 19.49 -10.66 -14.20
CA GLN A 109 20.89 -10.71 -13.80
C GLN A 109 21.56 -9.34 -13.97
N GLY A 110 22.30 -8.89 -12.95
CA GLY A 110 22.97 -7.58 -12.94
C GLY A 110 22.07 -6.39 -12.58
N GLU A 111 20.74 -6.54 -12.61
CA GLU A 111 19.82 -5.48 -12.24
C GLU A 111 19.69 -5.32 -10.72
N ARG A 112 19.39 -4.10 -10.28
CA ARG A 112 19.22 -3.73 -8.86
C ARG A 112 17.77 -3.44 -8.47
N VAL A 113 16.86 -3.48 -9.44
CA VAL A 113 15.44 -3.18 -9.28
C VAL A 113 14.60 -4.22 -9.99
N LEU A 114 13.37 -4.41 -9.52
CA LEU A 114 12.33 -5.15 -10.24
C LEU A 114 11.55 -4.18 -11.13
N ASN A 115 11.39 -4.53 -12.41
CA ASN A 115 10.35 -3.94 -13.25
C ASN A 115 8.96 -4.49 -12.87
N PHE A 116 7.89 -4.05 -13.54
CA PHE A 116 6.53 -4.45 -13.15
C PHE A 116 6.27 -5.96 -13.31
N ASP A 117 6.75 -6.58 -14.39
CA ASP A 117 6.55 -8.01 -14.63
C ASP A 117 7.35 -8.86 -13.63
N GLU A 118 8.59 -8.45 -13.32
CA GLU A 118 9.42 -9.08 -12.29
C GLU A 118 8.85 -8.88 -10.89
N PHE A 119 8.19 -7.73 -10.65
CA PHE A 119 7.49 -7.46 -9.40
C PHE A 119 6.28 -8.38 -9.23
N VAL A 120 5.48 -8.57 -10.27
CA VAL A 120 4.37 -9.54 -10.29
C VAL A 120 4.89 -10.96 -10.03
N GLU A 121 6.00 -11.36 -10.67
CA GLU A 121 6.62 -12.66 -10.42
C GLU A 121 7.09 -12.82 -8.97
N ALA A 122 7.68 -11.77 -8.39
CA ALA A 122 8.11 -11.79 -7.01
C ALA A 122 6.93 -11.91 -6.04
N LEU A 123 5.80 -11.27 -6.32
CA LEU A 123 4.58 -11.39 -5.52
C LEU A 123 3.97 -12.80 -5.57
N ASP A 124 4.03 -13.47 -6.72
CA ASP A 124 3.61 -14.87 -6.87
C ASP A 124 4.42 -15.78 -5.93
N GLN A 125 5.74 -15.61 -5.93
CA GLN A 125 6.63 -16.37 -5.02
C GLN A 125 6.43 -16.01 -3.55
N VAL A 126 6.01 -14.79 -3.22
CA VAL A 126 5.64 -14.41 -1.84
C VAL A 126 4.36 -15.13 -1.42
N ALA A 127 3.36 -15.22 -2.30
CA ALA A 127 2.12 -15.95 -2.03
C ALA A 127 2.41 -17.42 -1.70
N ASP A 128 3.25 -18.07 -2.52
CA ASP A 128 3.72 -19.44 -2.28
C ASP A 128 4.46 -19.57 -0.93
N LYS A 129 5.34 -18.61 -0.63
CA LYS A 129 6.18 -18.67 0.58
C LYS A 129 5.37 -18.43 1.85
N ALA A 130 4.36 -17.58 1.78
CA ALA A 130 3.45 -17.28 2.89
C ALA A 130 2.26 -18.26 2.98
N ASP A 131 2.16 -19.23 2.05
CA ASP A 131 1.06 -20.18 1.91
C ASP A 131 -0.32 -19.51 1.90
N VAL A 132 -0.43 -18.42 1.13
CA VAL A 132 -1.68 -17.68 0.94
C VAL A 132 -2.04 -17.64 -0.53
N ASP A 133 -3.32 -17.50 -0.84
CA ASP A 133 -3.75 -17.34 -2.22
C ASP A 133 -3.27 -16.01 -2.79
N VAL A 134 -2.90 -16.06 -4.07
CA VAL A 134 -2.33 -14.92 -4.77
C VAL A 134 -3.29 -13.74 -4.85
N GLU A 135 -4.60 -14.02 -4.94
CA GLU A 135 -5.66 -13.02 -4.92
C GLU A 135 -5.72 -12.30 -3.56
N THR A 136 -5.49 -13.02 -2.46
CA THR A 136 -5.38 -12.43 -1.12
C THR A 136 -4.19 -11.49 -1.04
N VAL A 137 -3.05 -11.84 -1.65
CA VAL A 137 -1.87 -10.96 -1.71
C VAL A 137 -2.18 -9.67 -2.46
N ILE A 138 -2.82 -9.76 -3.63
CA ILE A 138 -3.25 -8.58 -4.41
C ILE A 138 -4.18 -7.69 -3.58
N GLN A 139 -5.23 -8.27 -3.00
CA GLN A 139 -6.23 -7.53 -2.23
C GLN A 139 -5.60 -6.83 -1.03
N LYS A 140 -4.68 -7.48 -0.31
CA LYS A 140 -3.96 -6.86 0.83
C LYS A 140 -3.08 -5.71 0.38
N LEU A 141 -2.32 -5.88 -0.70
CA LEU A 141 -1.47 -4.83 -1.26
C LEU A 141 -2.29 -3.63 -1.73
N ILE A 142 -3.39 -3.90 -2.44
CA ILE A 142 -4.31 -2.87 -2.91
C ILE A 142 -4.98 -2.16 -1.73
N ALA A 143 -5.45 -2.88 -0.71
CA ALA A 143 -6.08 -2.28 0.47
C ALA A 143 -5.12 -1.39 1.27
N ALA A 144 -3.87 -1.85 1.47
CA ALA A 144 -2.82 -1.05 2.09
C ALA A 144 -2.51 0.22 1.28
N HIS A 145 -2.55 0.14 -0.05
CA HIS A 145 -2.37 1.30 -0.92
C HIS A 145 -3.57 2.26 -0.92
N ASN A 146 -4.78 1.71 -0.99
CA ASN A 146 -6.02 2.46 -1.10
C ASN A 146 -6.31 3.24 0.19
N SER A 147 -6.05 2.67 1.37
CA SER A 147 -6.20 3.39 2.64
C SER A 147 -5.33 4.66 2.70
N LEU A 148 -4.05 4.56 2.35
CA LEU A 148 -3.16 5.74 2.28
C LEU A 148 -3.61 6.75 1.21
N ARG A 149 -4.05 6.27 0.05
CA ARG A 149 -4.53 7.10 -1.05
C ARG A 149 -5.82 7.82 -0.68
N GLU A 150 -6.78 7.13 -0.09
CA GLU A 150 -8.04 7.68 0.38
C GLU A 150 -7.79 8.79 1.41
N VAL A 151 -6.93 8.57 2.39
CA VAL A 151 -6.56 9.60 3.36
C VAL A 151 -5.92 10.80 2.66
N TYR A 152 -4.99 10.57 1.73
CA TYR A 152 -4.42 11.66 0.92
C TYR A 152 -5.48 12.44 0.15
N GLU A 153 -6.44 11.77 -0.46
CA GLU A 153 -7.50 12.39 -1.25
C GLU A 153 -8.47 13.18 -0.38
N GLN A 154 -8.86 12.65 0.78
CA GLN A 154 -9.70 13.31 1.75
C GLN A 154 -9.05 14.61 2.25
N PHE A 155 -7.79 14.56 2.65
CA PHE A 155 -7.03 15.75 3.07
C PHE A 155 -6.73 16.68 1.89
N SER A 156 -6.60 16.19 0.66
CA SER A 156 -6.45 17.02 -0.54
C SER A 156 -7.75 17.74 -0.93
N ALA A 157 -8.91 17.18 -0.58
CA ALA A 157 -10.23 17.78 -0.81
C ALA A 157 -10.68 18.69 0.35
N PHE A 158 -10.17 18.48 1.57
CA PHE A 158 -10.54 19.21 2.76
C PHE A 158 -10.40 20.73 2.62
N GLY A 159 -11.44 21.46 3.04
CA GLY A 159 -11.47 22.93 2.97
C GLY A 159 -11.53 23.51 1.55
N ARG A 160 -11.74 22.69 0.51
CA ARG A 160 -12.15 23.20 -0.81
C ARG A 160 -13.66 23.46 -0.76
N SER A 161 -14.10 24.71 -0.83
CA SER A 161 -15.48 25.00 -1.25
C SER A 161 -15.68 24.42 -2.65
N ARG A 162 -16.43 23.33 -2.79
CA ARG A 162 -16.79 22.78 -4.10
C ARG A 162 -18.24 23.13 -4.42
N SER A 163 -18.43 23.90 -5.48
CA SER A 163 -19.54 23.65 -6.40
C SER A 163 -19.24 22.32 -7.11
N VAL A 164 -19.79 21.22 -6.61
CA VAL A 164 -19.71 19.92 -7.28
C VAL A 164 -20.58 19.99 -8.53
N THR A 165 -20.01 19.82 -9.72
CA THR A 165 -20.84 19.71 -10.93
C THR A 165 -21.53 18.34 -10.94
N PRO A 166 -22.75 18.23 -11.49
CA PRO A 166 -23.46 16.95 -11.60
C PRO A 166 -22.62 15.83 -12.28
N GLU A 167 -21.72 16.23 -13.18
CA GLU A 167 -20.82 15.35 -13.93
C GLU A 167 -19.73 14.71 -13.06
N GLU A 168 -19.25 15.39 -12.02
CA GLU A 168 -18.28 14.83 -11.05
C GLU A 168 -18.92 13.79 -10.12
N LYS A 169 -20.24 13.89 -9.88
CA LYS A 169 -21.03 12.88 -9.15
C LYS A 169 -21.28 11.61 -9.96
N ALA A 170 -21.24 11.69 -11.29
CA ALA A 170 -21.54 10.58 -12.20
C ALA A 170 -20.33 9.67 -12.48
N GLY A 171 -19.15 9.93 -11.89
CA GLY A 171 -17.99 9.03 -12.00
C GLY A 171 -17.36 8.92 -13.40
N LEU A 172 -17.76 9.76 -14.36
CA LEU A 172 -17.37 9.64 -15.78
C LEU A 172 -16.02 10.29 -16.13
N ARG A 173 -15.41 11.06 -15.23
CA ARG A 173 -14.14 11.76 -15.50
C ARG A 173 -12.99 11.02 -14.83
N GLN A 174 -12.00 10.59 -15.63
CA GLN A 174 -10.69 10.21 -15.09
C GLN A 174 -10.16 11.38 -14.26
N ILE A 175 -10.05 11.16 -12.95
CA ILE A 175 -9.41 12.12 -12.05
C ILE A 175 -7.92 11.94 -12.28
N SER A 176 -7.38 12.69 -13.23
CA SER A 176 -5.93 12.76 -13.39
C SER A 176 -5.31 13.28 -12.09
N ASP A 177 -4.17 12.70 -11.71
CA ASP A 177 -3.39 13.01 -10.49
C ASP A 177 -3.06 14.53 -10.35
N GLN A 178 -3.26 15.29 -11.43
CA GLN A 178 -3.14 16.75 -11.51
C GLN A 178 -4.20 17.52 -10.70
N GLY A 179 -5.37 16.94 -10.40
CA GLY A 179 -6.48 17.65 -9.73
C GLY A 179 -6.49 17.59 -8.19
N ARG A 180 -5.83 16.58 -7.62
CA ARG A 180 -5.83 16.27 -6.18
C ARG A 180 -4.41 16.39 -5.65
N SER A 181 -4.02 17.61 -5.29
CA SER A 181 -2.69 17.92 -4.76
C SER A 181 -2.78 18.51 -3.35
N LEU A 182 -1.92 18.03 -2.46
CA LEU A 182 -1.94 18.33 -1.03
C LEU A 182 -1.01 19.51 -0.72
N ASP A 183 -1.50 20.54 -0.03
CA ASP A 183 -0.67 21.66 0.41
C ASP A 183 -0.04 21.43 1.79
N GLY A 184 0.97 22.23 2.13
CA GLY A 184 1.76 22.06 3.36
C GLY A 184 0.93 22.17 4.63
N THR A 185 -0.10 23.03 4.65
CA THR A 185 -0.98 23.19 5.79
C THR A 185 -1.82 21.94 6.05
N ARG A 186 -2.38 21.35 4.99
CA ARG A 186 -3.18 20.11 5.10
C ARG A 186 -2.30 18.90 5.40
N PHE A 187 -1.10 18.84 4.84
CA PHE A 187 -0.12 17.81 5.21
C PHE A 187 0.25 17.90 6.70
N ALA A 188 0.54 19.09 7.22
CA ALA A 188 0.82 19.29 8.64
C ALA A 188 -0.40 19.00 9.54
N LYS A 189 -1.63 19.23 9.05
CA LYS A 189 -2.84 18.78 9.74
C LYS A 189 -2.93 17.26 9.77
N LEU A 190 -2.76 16.59 8.63
CA LEU A 190 -2.75 15.13 8.54
C LEU A 190 -1.75 14.52 9.52
N CYS A 191 -0.51 15.02 9.58
CA CYS A 191 0.48 14.49 10.51
C CYS A 191 0.09 14.69 11.99
N ARG A 192 -0.70 15.73 12.31
CA ARG A 192 -1.24 15.92 13.67
C ARG A 192 -2.43 15.00 13.94
N ASP A 193 -3.37 14.92 13.00
CA ASP A 193 -4.58 14.10 13.11
C ASP A 193 -4.22 12.60 13.18
N ALA A 194 -3.19 12.16 12.45
CA ALA A 194 -2.62 10.82 12.51
C ALA A 194 -1.74 10.58 13.76
N GLY A 195 -1.63 11.56 14.66
CA GLY A 195 -0.85 11.44 15.90
C GLY A 195 0.67 11.35 15.72
N LEU A 196 1.19 11.63 14.52
CA LEU A 196 2.62 11.60 14.21
C LEU A 196 3.37 12.75 14.89
N VAL A 197 2.74 13.91 15.03
CA VAL A 197 3.32 15.09 15.68
C VAL A 197 2.88 15.17 17.14
N GLY A 198 3.83 15.41 18.06
CA GLY A 198 3.55 15.58 19.48
C GLY A 198 4.82 15.55 20.32
N SER A 199 4.68 15.42 21.63
CA SER A 199 5.82 15.32 22.54
C SER A 199 6.42 13.91 22.53
N GLY A 200 7.73 13.80 22.31
CA GLY A 200 8.46 12.53 22.38
C GLY A 200 9.57 12.42 21.33
N LYS A 201 10.60 11.60 21.60
CA LYS A 201 11.74 11.41 20.67
C LYS A 201 11.39 10.63 19.40
N SER A 202 10.28 9.88 19.41
CA SER A 202 9.77 9.10 18.28
C SER A 202 8.72 9.85 17.45
N LYS A 203 8.53 11.15 17.69
CA LYS A 203 7.54 11.99 16.98
C LYS A 203 8.22 13.18 16.31
N PRO A 204 8.01 13.41 15.00
CA PRO A 204 8.56 14.58 14.33
C PRO A 204 7.98 15.87 14.91
N SER A 205 8.83 16.89 15.00
CA SER A 205 8.40 18.25 15.31
C SER A 205 7.62 18.87 14.15
N ALA A 206 6.84 19.92 14.42
CA ALA A 206 6.16 20.67 13.37
C ALA A 206 7.14 21.19 12.29
N SER A 207 8.32 21.66 12.70
CA SER A 207 9.37 22.10 11.78
C SER A 207 9.94 20.95 10.94
N ALA A 208 10.05 19.75 11.49
CA ALA A 208 10.46 18.57 10.71
C ALA A 208 9.44 18.21 9.62
N VAL A 209 8.15 18.34 9.93
CA VAL A 209 7.05 18.16 8.95
C VAL A 209 7.14 19.18 7.81
N GLU A 210 7.35 20.45 8.12
CA GLU A 210 7.53 21.49 7.11
C GLU A 210 8.77 21.25 6.24
N LEU A 211 9.88 20.82 6.84
CA LEU A 211 11.12 20.52 6.13
C LEU A 211 10.96 19.31 5.18
N ALA A 212 10.30 18.24 5.64
CA ALA A 212 10.02 17.08 4.80
C ALA A 212 9.16 17.45 3.59
N PHE A 213 8.10 18.24 3.80
CA PHE A 213 7.26 18.76 2.72
C PHE A 213 8.06 19.62 1.74
N ALA A 214 8.89 20.52 2.25
CA ALA A 214 9.73 21.40 1.42
C ALA A 214 10.77 20.62 0.60
N LYS A 215 11.25 19.48 1.11
CA LYS A 215 12.24 18.63 0.45
C LYS A 215 11.67 17.81 -0.71
N VAL A 216 10.42 17.36 -0.61
CA VAL A 216 9.80 16.51 -1.65
C VAL A 216 9.06 17.28 -2.72
N LYS A 217 8.58 18.49 -2.41
CA LYS A 217 7.82 19.29 -3.38
C LYS A 217 8.73 19.74 -4.53
N PRO A 218 8.23 19.77 -5.78
CA PRO A 218 8.98 20.36 -6.89
C PRO A 218 9.36 21.81 -6.60
N LYS A 219 10.47 22.29 -7.18
CA LYS A 219 10.90 23.68 -7.00
C LYS A 219 9.76 24.63 -7.37
N MET A 220 9.49 25.60 -6.50
CA MET A 220 8.42 26.61 -6.63
C MET A 220 6.98 26.06 -6.56
N ALA A 221 6.78 24.75 -6.41
CA ALA A 221 5.45 24.19 -6.20
C ALA A 221 4.93 24.47 -4.78
N ARG A 222 3.61 24.67 -4.68
CA ARG A 222 2.90 24.86 -3.40
C ARG A 222 2.27 23.58 -2.86
N ARG A 223 2.21 22.54 -3.68
CA ARG A 223 1.49 21.30 -3.41
C ARG A 223 2.35 20.09 -3.79
N ILE A 224 2.03 18.95 -3.19
CA ILE A 224 2.65 17.66 -3.46
C ILE A 224 1.63 16.67 -4.04
N THR A 225 2.09 15.83 -4.96
CA THR A 225 1.37 14.67 -5.50
C THR A 225 1.30 13.52 -4.47
N PHE A 226 0.52 12.48 -4.75
CA PHE A 226 0.46 11.30 -3.88
C PHE A 226 1.85 10.65 -3.71
N LYS A 227 2.62 10.57 -4.80
CA LYS A 227 3.98 9.99 -4.77
C LYS A 227 4.92 10.78 -3.84
N GLU A 228 4.85 12.10 -3.92
CA GLU A 228 5.64 13.00 -3.07
C GLU A 228 5.17 12.96 -1.61
N PHE A 229 3.86 12.82 -1.38
CA PHE A 229 3.28 12.60 -0.06
C PHE A 229 3.84 11.35 0.63
N VAL A 230 3.83 10.19 -0.06
CA VAL A 230 4.43 8.96 0.48
C VAL A 230 5.92 9.17 0.78
N THR A 231 6.63 9.88 -0.09
CA THR A 231 8.05 10.20 0.12
C THR A 231 8.27 11.09 1.35
N ALA A 232 7.37 12.05 1.60
CA ALA A 232 7.45 12.92 2.78
C ALA A 232 7.27 12.13 4.08
N LEU A 233 6.32 11.18 4.12
CA LEU A 233 6.11 10.31 5.29
C LEU A 233 7.36 9.47 5.60
N LYS A 234 8.02 8.92 4.56
CA LYS A 234 9.27 8.17 4.71
C LYS A 234 10.40 9.03 5.29
N LEU A 235 10.53 10.28 4.82
CA LEU A 235 11.51 11.22 5.37
C LEU A 235 11.26 11.55 6.84
N LEU A 236 9.99 11.62 7.26
CA LEU A 236 9.63 11.86 8.66
C LEU A 236 10.00 10.69 9.55
N ALA A 237 9.65 9.47 9.13
CA ALA A 237 9.99 8.25 9.86
C ALA A 237 11.52 8.12 10.06
N GLN A 238 12.29 8.35 8.99
CA GLN A 238 13.75 8.36 9.04
C GLN A 238 14.30 9.44 9.99
N GLY A 239 13.69 10.63 9.99
CA GLY A 239 14.10 11.75 10.86
C GLY A 239 13.95 11.49 12.36
N VAL A 240 13.10 10.52 12.75
CA VAL A 240 12.89 10.14 14.16
C VAL A 240 13.29 8.70 14.48
N ASN A 241 13.95 8.01 13.54
CA ASN A 241 14.40 6.63 13.67
C ASN A 241 13.27 5.66 14.06
N VAL A 242 12.09 5.85 13.50
CA VAL A 242 10.94 4.94 13.61
C VAL A 242 10.78 4.19 12.29
N PRO A 243 10.41 2.90 12.29
CA PRO A 243 10.14 2.16 11.05
C PRO A 243 9.13 2.89 10.15
N GLU A 244 9.40 2.92 8.84
CA GLU A 244 8.52 3.59 7.87
C GLU A 244 7.11 3.00 7.89
N ASP A 245 6.99 1.69 8.11
CA ASP A 245 5.72 0.97 8.11
C ASP A 245 4.80 1.46 9.24
N GLU A 246 5.34 1.71 10.43
CA GLU A 246 4.58 2.24 11.57
C GLU A 246 4.00 3.64 11.28
N PHE A 247 4.71 4.46 10.51
CA PHE A 247 4.22 5.78 10.08
C PHE A 247 3.12 5.67 9.04
N LEU A 248 3.31 4.79 8.06
CA LEU A 248 2.32 4.56 7.00
C LEU A 248 1.03 3.97 7.57
N GLU A 249 1.12 3.02 8.50
CA GLU A 249 -0.03 2.45 9.19
C GLU A 249 -0.80 3.49 10.01
N LYS A 250 -0.11 4.35 10.77
CA LYS A 250 -0.75 5.45 11.52
C LYS A 250 -1.50 6.42 10.62
N VAL A 251 -0.96 6.69 9.43
CA VAL A 251 -1.62 7.56 8.45
C VAL A 251 -2.77 6.83 7.75
N ALA A 252 -2.60 5.56 7.39
CA ALA A 252 -3.65 4.74 6.79
C ALA A 252 -4.86 4.58 7.73
N ALA A 253 -4.61 4.49 9.04
CA ALA A 253 -5.64 4.44 10.09
C ALA A 253 -6.21 5.82 10.46
N CYS A 254 -5.68 6.91 9.89
CA CYS A 254 -6.15 8.25 10.20
C CYS A 254 -7.58 8.45 9.67
N SER A 255 -8.46 8.92 10.54
CA SER A 255 -9.82 9.30 10.13
C SER A 255 -9.81 10.54 9.22
N ALA A 256 -10.92 10.74 8.51
CA ALA A 256 -11.13 11.88 7.64
C ALA A 256 -10.89 13.23 8.37
N PRO A 257 -10.38 14.25 7.66
CA PRO A 257 -10.04 15.53 8.25
C PRO A 257 -11.28 16.22 8.83
N SER A 258 -11.18 16.60 10.11
CA SER A 258 -12.24 17.29 10.84
C SER A 258 -11.85 18.74 11.18
N LEU A 259 -12.86 19.62 11.23
CA LEU A 259 -12.72 21.00 11.72
C LEU A 259 -12.85 21.01 13.25
N ASN A 260 -11.75 20.73 13.95
CA ASN A 260 -11.70 20.92 15.39
C ASN A 260 -11.28 22.36 15.68
N GLY A 261 -12.25 23.24 15.96
CA GLY A 261 -11.98 24.64 16.31
C GLY A 261 -12.98 25.66 15.76
N ILE A 262 -14.29 25.41 15.86
CA ILE A 262 -15.25 26.50 15.71
C ILE A 262 -15.30 27.22 17.06
N THR A 263 -14.57 28.34 17.20
CA THR A 263 -15.01 29.38 18.12
C THR A 263 -16.27 29.96 17.49
N THR A 264 -17.43 29.45 17.88
CA THR A 264 -18.69 30.18 17.71
C THR A 264 -18.46 31.59 18.29
N PRO A 265 -18.63 32.67 17.51
CA PRO A 265 -18.65 33.99 18.13
C PRO A 265 -19.79 34.00 19.14
N GLU A 266 -19.47 34.23 20.41
CA GLU A 266 -20.45 34.49 21.47
C GLU A 266 -21.37 35.59 20.96
N ASN A 267 -22.62 35.24 20.70
CA ASN A 267 -23.64 36.18 20.32
C ASN A 267 -24.05 36.95 21.57
N SER A 268 -23.29 38.00 21.88
CA SER A 268 -23.56 38.96 22.94
C SER A 268 -24.82 39.76 22.64
N LEU A 269 -25.99 39.17 22.90
CA LEU A 269 -27.24 39.90 23.08
C LEU A 269 -27.88 39.43 24.39
N ASN A 270 -27.19 39.75 25.49
CA ASN A 270 -27.79 39.74 26.81
C ASN A 270 -28.54 41.06 27.00
N TYR A 271 -29.81 41.12 26.58
CA TYR A 271 -30.71 42.20 26.99
C TYR A 271 -31.29 41.85 28.37
N PRO A 272 -31.05 42.65 29.42
CA PRO A 272 -31.72 42.46 30.69
C PRO A 272 -33.18 42.92 30.58
N LEU A 273 -34.12 41.98 30.67
CA LEU A 273 -35.50 42.29 31.01
C LEU A 273 -35.53 42.68 32.49
N GLN A 274 -35.61 43.99 32.76
CA GLN A 274 -35.98 44.51 34.08
C GLN A 274 -37.45 44.16 34.36
N ASN A 275 -37.67 43.31 35.36
CA ASN A 275 -38.94 43.19 36.07
C ASN A 275 -38.90 44.10 37.31
N ALA A 276 -39.83 45.05 37.40
CA ALA A 276 -40.40 45.60 38.64
C ALA A 276 -41.66 46.40 38.23
N LEU A 277 -42.89 45.88 38.41
CA LEU A 277 -43.67 45.98 39.65
C LEU A 277 -43.58 47.36 40.33
N VAL A 278 -44.50 48.24 39.97
CA VAL A 278 -45.39 48.99 40.90
C VAL A 278 -46.77 49.04 40.27
#